data_AF-A0A7J9E8Y8-F1
#
_entry.id   AF-A0A7J9E8Y8-F1
#
_cell.length_a   1.000
_cell.length_b   1.000
_cell.length_c   1.000
_cell.angle_alpha   90.00
_cell.angle_beta   90.00
_cell.angle_gamma   90.00
#
_symmetry.space_group_name_H-M   'P 1'
#
loop_
_entity.id
_entity.type
_entity.pdbx_description
1 polymer ?
#
loop_
_entity_poly.entity_id
_entity_poly.type
_entity_poly.pdbx_seq_one_letter_code
_entity_poly.pdbx_strand_id
1 'polypeptide(L)'
;MEHGDHPTVQAAAVAGGLVRDKNEKWLWGYTRSLGRCSVLEAELWQILDGLDLLWKHGYRNIVVESNNAAAVKLLMNEGNARQSIAVARRIRSILDRQ
;
A
#
# COMPACT_ATOMS: atom_id res chain seq x y z
N MET A 1 -4.07 31.02 35.69
CA MET A 1 -4.82 29.95 35.00
C MET A 1 -4.02 29.61 33.76
N GLU A 2 -3.14 28.61 33.86
CA GLU A 2 -2.27 28.22 32.75
C GLU A 2 -3.10 27.46 31.70
N HIS A 3 -3.21 28.01 30.50
CA HIS A 3 -3.57 27.23 29.32
C HIS A 3 -2.36 26.41 28.92
N GLY A 4 -2.25 25.21 29.49
CA GLY A 4 -1.30 24.20 29.05
C GLY A 4 -1.73 23.69 27.68
N ASP A 5 -1.01 24.12 26.64
CA ASP A 5 -1.11 23.57 25.29
C ASP A 5 -0.59 22.13 25.33
N HIS A 6 -1.51 21.17 25.42
CA HIS A 6 -1.18 19.76 25.46
C HIS A 6 -0.74 19.35 24.05
N PRO A 7 0.52 18.91 23.82
CA PRO A 7 0.92 18.45 22.51
C PRO A 7 0.06 17.24 22.15
N THR A 8 -0.89 17.44 21.25
CA THR A 8 -1.71 16.36 20.71
C THR A 8 -0.81 15.58 19.77
N VAL A 9 -0.18 14.53 20.28
CA VAL A 9 0.54 13.56 19.43
C VAL A 9 -0.52 12.92 18.53
N GLN A 10 -0.66 13.44 17.31
CA GLN A 10 -1.51 12.80 16.31
C GLN A 10 -0.79 11.54 15.84
N ALA A 11 -1.39 10.38 16.06
CA ALA A 11 -0.90 9.14 15.47
C ALA A 11 -0.88 9.31 13.94
N ALA A 12 0.32 9.25 13.35
CA ALA A 12 0.54 9.32 11.93
C ALA A 12 0.85 7.93 11.38
N ALA A 13 0.11 7.53 10.35
CA ALA A 13 0.33 6.33 9.60
C ALA A 13 1.50 6.52 8.62
N VAL A 14 2.31 5.48 8.52
CA VAL A 14 3.37 5.33 7.54
C VAL A 14 3.12 4.02 6.81
N ALA A 15 3.18 4.06 5.49
CA ALA A 15 3.18 2.89 4.63
C ALA A 15 4.60 2.63 4.14
N GLY A 16 4.96 1.37 3.86
CA GLY A 16 6.26 1.07 3.28
C GLY A 16 6.44 -0.38 2.96
N GLY A 17 7.27 -0.67 1.96
CA GLY A 17 7.44 -2.03 1.47
C GLY A 17 8.87 -2.34 1.08
N LEU A 18 9.08 -3.61 0.80
CA LEU A 18 10.36 -4.19 0.47
C LEU A 18 10.33 -4.74 -0.95
N VAL A 19 11.31 -4.38 -1.77
CA VAL A 19 11.51 -4.99 -3.07
C VAL A 19 12.60 -6.05 -2.97
N ARG A 20 12.27 -7.25 -3.46
CA ARG A 20 13.16 -8.39 -3.57
C ARG A 20 13.26 -8.84 -5.02
N ASP A 21 14.41 -9.41 -5.39
CA ASP A 21 14.53 -10.13 -6.66
C ASP A 21 13.91 -11.52 -6.59
N LYS A 22 13.94 -12.24 -7.71
CA LYS A 22 13.41 -13.61 -7.83
C LYS A 22 14.12 -14.66 -6.96
N ASN A 23 15.31 -14.34 -6.42
CA ASN A 23 16.06 -15.17 -5.50
C ASN A 23 15.88 -14.69 -4.06
N GLU A 24 14.82 -13.90 -3.80
CA GLU A 24 14.46 -13.31 -2.52
C GLU A 24 15.51 -12.33 -1.96
N LYS A 25 16.50 -11.94 -2.77
CA LYS A 25 17.53 -11.00 -2.34
C LYS A 25 16.92 -9.61 -2.23
N TRP A 26 17.16 -8.94 -1.11
CA TRP A 26 16.76 -7.55 -0.93
C TRP A 26 17.43 -6.64 -1.97
N LEU A 27 16.62 -5.83 -2.65
CA LEU A 27 17.11 -4.81 -3.58
C LEU A 27 17.08 -3.43 -2.91
N TRP A 28 15.91 -3.00 -2.46
CA TRP A 28 15.69 -1.72 -1.79
C TRP A 28 14.33 -1.69 -1.08
N GLY A 29 14.13 -0.72 -0.20
CA GLY A 29 12.87 -0.48 0.49
C GLY A 29 12.33 0.92 0.17
N TYR A 30 11.04 1.13 0.40
CA TYR A 30 10.38 2.42 0.21
C TYR A 30 9.42 2.70 1.36
N THR A 31 9.17 3.99 1.62
CA THR A 31 8.22 4.43 2.64
C THR A 31 7.43 5.65 2.15
N ARG A 32 6.24 5.86 2.71
CA ARG A 32 5.38 7.02 2.51
C ARG A 32 4.75 7.43 3.84
N SER A 33 4.83 8.72 4.16
CA SER A 33 4.01 9.31 5.23
C SER A 33 2.58 9.52 4.72
N LEU A 34 1.58 9.01 5.44
CA LEU A 34 0.16 9.06 5.06
C LEU A 34 -0.69 9.96 5.96
N GLY A 35 -0.14 10.42 7.09
CA GLY A 35 -0.92 11.18 8.07
C GLY A 35 -1.99 10.29 8.72
N ARG A 36 -3.24 10.74 8.79
CA ARG A 36 -4.32 9.93 9.39
C ARG A 36 -5.00 9.06 8.35
N CYS A 37 -4.89 7.75 8.51
CA CYS A 37 -5.67 6.78 7.73
C CYS A 37 -5.87 5.48 8.53
N SER A 38 -6.78 4.64 8.07
CA SER A 38 -6.96 3.28 8.57
C SER A 38 -5.78 2.37 8.15
N VAL A 39 -5.63 1.24 8.86
CA VAL A 39 -4.65 0.21 8.51
C VAL A 39 -4.86 -0.33 7.10
N LEU A 40 -6.13 -0.51 6.68
CA LEU A 40 -6.45 -0.98 5.33
C LEU A 40 -6.03 0.06 4.27
N GLU A 41 -6.30 1.34 4.50
CA GLU A 41 -5.86 2.40 3.59
C GLU A 41 -4.33 2.47 3.48
N ALA A 42 -3.62 2.36 4.61
CA ALA A 42 -2.16 2.33 4.61
C ALA A 42 -1.61 1.18 3.77
N GLU A 43 -2.18 -0.02 3.94
CA GLU A 43 -1.78 -1.20 3.17
C GLU A 43 -2.04 -1.04 1.67
N LEU A 44 -3.20 -0.49 1.28
CA LEU A 44 -3.52 -0.26 -0.13
C LEU A 44 -2.57 0.78 -0.74
N TRP A 45 -2.26 1.86 -0.02
CA TRP A 45 -1.30 2.85 -0.50
C TRP A 45 0.11 2.26 -0.64
N GLN A 46 0.54 1.44 0.32
CA GLN A 46 1.81 0.72 0.24
C GLN A 46 1.90 -0.13 -1.04
N ILE A 47 0.87 -0.93 -1.32
CA ILE A 47 0.83 -1.79 -2.52
C ILE A 47 0.87 -0.96 -3.80
N LEU A 48 0.07 0.12 -3.87
CA LEU A 48 0.05 0.99 -5.04
C LEU A 48 1.42 1.62 -5.30
N ASP A 49 2.10 2.08 -4.24
CA ASP A 49 3.41 2.72 -4.35
C ASP A 49 4.48 1.76 -4.84
N GLY A 50 4.51 0.55 -4.27
CA GLY A 50 5.42 -0.50 -4.71
C GLY A 50 5.20 -0.85 -6.19
N LEU A 51 3.93 -1.00 -6.60
CA LEU A 51 3.59 -1.29 -7.99
C LEU A 51 4.00 -0.16 -8.93
N ASP A 52 3.67 1.10 -8.62
CA ASP A 52 4.04 2.24 -9.46
C ASP A 52 5.56 2.40 -9.56
N LEU A 53 6.29 2.18 -8.46
CA LEU A 53 7.75 2.22 -8.46
C LEU A 53 8.34 1.11 -9.34
N LEU A 54 7.90 -0.14 -9.16
CA LEU A 54 8.38 -1.27 -9.96
C LEU A 54 8.04 -1.09 -11.45
N TRP A 55 6.85 -0.56 -11.75
CA TRP A 55 6.44 -0.27 -13.12
C TRP A 55 7.30 0.79 -13.79
N LYS A 56 7.64 1.87 -13.07
CA LYS A 56 8.56 2.92 -13.54
C LYS A 56 9.96 2.39 -13.82
N HIS A 57 10.39 1.36 -13.10
CA HIS A 57 11.68 0.69 -13.32
C HIS A 57 11.62 -0.42 -14.39
N GLY A 58 10.48 -0.62 -15.05
CA GLY A 58 10.34 -1.58 -16.15
C GLY A 58 10.01 -3.02 -15.73
N TYR A 59 9.81 -3.29 -14.43
CA TYR A 59 9.36 -4.60 -13.97
C TYR A 59 7.88 -4.81 -14.33
N ARG A 60 7.52 -6.01 -14.81
CA ARG A 60 6.15 -6.37 -15.19
C ARG A 60 5.66 -7.65 -14.55
N ASN A 61 6.54 -8.65 -14.38
CA ASN A 61 6.24 -9.85 -13.61
C ASN A 61 6.45 -9.59 -12.11
N ILE A 62 5.39 -9.17 -11.40
CA ILE A 62 5.47 -8.72 -10.02
C ILE A 62 4.58 -9.58 -9.12
N VAL A 63 5.15 -10.13 -8.06
CA VAL A 63 4.40 -10.75 -6.96
C VAL A 63 4.27 -9.75 -5.82
N VAL A 64 3.04 -9.48 -5.40
CA VAL A 64 2.74 -8.65 -4.22
C VAL A 64 2.43 -9.56 -3.04
N GLU A 65 3.22 -9.44 -1.98
CA GLU A 65 3.00 -10.12 -0.70
C GLU A 65 2.48 -9.12 0.33
N SER A 66 1.38 -9.46 1.01
CA SER A 66 0.79 -8.66 2.07
C SER A 66 0.35 -9.58 3.22
N ASN A 67 0.62 -9.15 4.46
CA ASN A 67 0.14 -9.85 5.67
C ASN A 67 -1.28 -9.43 6.08
N ASN A 68 -1.91 -8.54 5.31
CA ASN A 68 -3.22 -8.01 5.59
C ASN A 68 -4.28 -8.78 4.78
N ALA A 69 -4.91 -9.76 5.43
CA ALA A 69 -5.94 -10.59 4.80
C ALA A 69 -7.12 -9.78 4.23
N ALA A 70 -7.43 -8.62 4.81
CA ALA A 70 -8.49 -7.75 4.29
C ALA A 70 -8.08 -7.10 2.96
N ALA A 71 -6.83 -6.63 2.84
CA ALA A 71 -6.29 -6.10 1.59
C ALA A 71 -6.22 -7.18 0.50
N VAL A 72 -5.70 -8.37 0.84
CA VAL A 72 -5.66 -9.52 -0.08
C VAL A 72 -7.06 -9.89 -0.55
N LYS A 73 -8.03 -10.04 0.35
CA LYS A 73 -9.42 -10.37 -0.01
C LYS A 73 -10.06 -9.30 -0.89
N LEU A 74 -9.81 -8.02 -0.61
CA LEU A 74 -10.31 -6.91 -1.42
C LEU A 74 -9.72 -6.91 -2.83
N LEU A 75 -8.44 -7.23 -2.97
CA LEU A 75 -7.74 -7.26 -4.25
C LEU A 75 -7.96 -8.55 -5.04
N MET A 76 -8.35 -9.66 -4.42
CA MET A 76 -8.55 -10.95 -5.11
C MET A 76 -10.00 -11.23 -5.50
N ASN A 77 -10.99 -10.57 -4.89
CA ASN A 77 -12.39 -10.94 -5.07
C ASN A 77 -13.04 -10.16 -6.24
N GLU A 78 -13.33 -10.86 -7.35
CA GLU A 78 -13.97 -10.33 -8.56
C GLU A 78 -15.48 -10.07 -8.41
N GLY A 79 -16.08 -10.42 -7.27
CA GLY A 79 -17.54 -10.56 -7.15
C GLY A 79 -18.30 -9.63 -6.21
N ASN A 80 -17.65 -8.72 -5.47
CA ASN A 80 -18.40 -7.86 -4.53
C ASN A 80 -18.56 -6.42 -5.05
N ALA A 81 -19.82 -6.03 -5.16
CA ALA A 81 -20.31 -4.76 -5.66
C ALA A 81 -19.50 -3.58 -5.10
N ARG A 82 -18.89 -2.84 -6.03
CA ARG A 82 -18.03 -1.66 -5.81
C ARG A 82 -16.67 -2.00 -5.23
N GLN A 83 -15.66 -1.96 -6.09
CA GLN A 83 -14.32 -1.50 -5.73
C GLN A 83 -14.42 -0.02 -5.25
N SER A 84 -15.04 0.20 -4.09
CA SER A 84 -15.47 1.50 -3.56
C SER A 84 -14.33 2.43 -3.16
N ILE A 85 -13.08 1.95 -3.25
CA ILE A 85 -11.87 2.70 -2.94
C ILE A 85 -11.07 2.86 -4.23
N ALA A 86 -10.91 4.10 -4.69
CA ALA A 86 -10.21 4.42 -5.94
C ALA A 86 -8.82 3.79 -6.04
N VAL A 87 -8.11 3.69 -4.91
CA VAL A 87 -6.79 3.05 -4.78
C VAL A 87 -6.85 1.57 -5.16
N ALA A 88 -7.82 0.80 -4.65
CA ALA A 88 -7.97 -0.62 -4.95
C ALA A 88 -8.23 -0.86 -6.46
N ARG A 89 -9.05 0.00 -7.09
CA ARG A 89 -9.28 -0.06 -8.55
C ARG A 89 -7.99 0.16 -9.33
N ARG A 90 -7.19 1.12 -8.89
CA ARG A 90 -5.93 1.46 -9.53
C ARG A 90 -4.93 0.32 -9.42
N ILE A 91 -4.81 -0.29 -8.24
CA ILE A 91 -3.97 -1.47 -8.02
C ILE A 91 -4.38 -2.58 -8.99
N ARG A 92 -5.67 -2.94 -9.03
CA ARG A 92 -6.18 -3.95 -9.98
C ARG A 92 -5.85 -3.64 -11.42
N SER A 93 -6.09 -2.40 -11.87
CA SER A 93 -5.75 -1.98 -13.22
C SER A 93 -4.26 -2.12 -13.56
N ILE A 94 -3.35 -2.06 -12.59
CA ILE A 94 -1.92 -2.30 -12.82
C ILE A 94 -1.63 -3.80 -12.87
N LEU A 95 -2.21 -4.58 -11.95
CA LEU A 95 -2.06 -6.04 -11.89
C LEU A 95 -2.60 -6.72 -13.16
N ASP A 96 -3.73 -6.25 -13.70
CA ASP A 96 -4.35 -6.79 -14.91
C ASP A 96 -3.56 -6.49 -16.19
N ARG A 97 -2.55 -5.61 -16.13
CA ARG A 97 -1.69 -5.22 -17.27
C ARG A 97 -0.30 -5.87 -17.25
N GLN A 98 -0.04 -6.73 -16.26
CA GLN A 98 1.24 -7.44 -16.12
C GLN A 98 1.41 -8.51 -17.18
#